data_AF-A0A8J7QUK9-F1
#
_entry.id   AF-A0A8J7QUK9-F1
#
_cell.length_a   1.000
_cell.length_b   1.000
_cell.length_c   1.000
_cell.angle_alpha   90.00
_cell.angle_beta   90.00
_cell.angle_gamma   90.00
#
_symmetry.space_group_name_H-M   'P 1'
#
loop_
_entity.id
_entity.type
_entity.pdbx_description
1 polymer ?
#
loop_
_entity_poly.entity_id
_entity_poly.type
_entity_poly.pdbx_seq_one_letter_code
_entity_poly.pdbx_strand_id
1 'polypeptide(L)'
;MKDDSALLPSGFGKFGAYGKDARTGRNPQTDGSITLAPHKVAVFRQSRKFRKELKGGIASQSFTTGNFAGPEKAAPYAPRTSVFRA
;
A
#
# COMPACT_ATOMS: atom_id res chain seq x y z
N MET A 1 -33.28 -4.18 -5.99
CA MET A 1 -31.88 -4.23 -5.50
C MET A 1 -31.11 -3.17 -6.28
N LYS A 2 -30.46 -2.22 -5.59
CA LYS A 2 -29.90 -0.99 -6.19
C LYS A 2 -28.61 -1.34 -6.93
N ASP A 3 -28.55 -0.99 -8.21
CA ASP A 3 -27.37 -1.19 -9.06
C ASP A 3 -26.15 -0.51 -8.44
N ASP A 4 -25.03 -1.24 -8.36
CA ASP A 4 -23.71 -0.77 -7.93
C ASP A 4 -23.20 0.30 -8.92
N SER A 5 -23.82 1.47 -8.84
CA SER A 5 -23.65 2.58 -9.76
C SER A 5 -22.28 3.17 -9.50
N ALA A 6 -21.34 2.86 -10.40
CA ALA A 6 -19.99 3.37 -10.32
C ALA A 6 -20.02 4.90 -10.23
N LEU A 7 -19.56 5.45 -9.10
CA LEU A 7 -19.46 6.89 -8.93
C LEU A 7 -18.34 7.40 -9.83
N LEU A 8 -18.70 8.30 -10.75
CA LEU A 8 -17.81 8.93 -11.71
C LEU A 8 -17.71 10.44 -11.44
N PRO A 9 -17.01 10.90 -10.39
CA PRO A 9 -16.70 12.31 -10.27
C PRO A 9 -15.80 12.73 -11.44
N SER A 10 -16.36 13.57 -12.33
CA SER A 10 -15.69 14.03 -13.55
C SER A 10 -14.32 14.64 -13.22
N GLY A 11 -13.27 14.19 -13.91
CA GLY A 11 -11.90 14.67 -13.71
C GLY A 11 -11.13 14.02 -12.55
N PHE A 12 -11.78 13.36 -11.60
CA PHE A 12 -11.10 12.77 -10.43
C PHE A 12 -10.76 11.28 -10.64
N GLY A 13 -11.76 10.48 -10.99
CA GLY A 13 -11.58 9.04 -11.18
C GLY A 13 -12.89 8.28 -11.14
N LYS A 14 -12.81 6.95 -11.11
CA LYS A 14 -13.95 6.05 -11.03
C LYS A 14 -13.88 5.26 -9.74
N PHE A 15 -14.96 5.29 -8.95
CA PHE A 15 -15.16 4.33 -7.87
C PHE A 15 -15.98 3.16 -8.41
N GLY A 16 -15.53 1.94 -8.11
CA GLY A 16 -16.25 0.71 -8.41
C GLY A 16 -16.34 -0.16 -7.18
N ALA A 17 -17.39 -0.96 -7.08
CA ALA A 17 -17.49 -2.05 -6.13
C ALA A 17 -17.11 -3.35 -6.85
N TYR A 18 -16.18 -4.10 -6.29
CA TYR A 18 -15.80 -5.43 -6.78
C TYR A 18 -16.17 -6.47 -5.75
N GLY A 19 -16.87 -7.52 -6.18
CA GLY A 19 -17.05 -8.72 -5.38
C GLY A 19 -15.71 -9.45 -5.22
N LYS A 20 -15.41 -9.85 -3.98
CA LYS A 20 -14.34 -10.79 -3.67
C LYS A 20 -14.98 -12.07 -3.19
N ASP A 21 -14.58 -13.17 -3.81
CA ASP A 21 -15.05 -14.50 -3.46
C ASP A 21 -14.44 -14.98 -2.14
N ALA A 22 -15.08 -16.00 -1.58
CA ALA A 22 -14.58 -16.68 -0.39
C ALA A 22 -13.22 -17.31 -0.69
N ARG A 23 -12.25 -17.12 0.21
CA ARG A 23 -10.91 -17.68 0.05
C ARG A 23 -10.22 -17.89 1.37
N THR A 24 -9.30 -18.84 1.41
CA THR A 24 -8.46 -19.11 2.57
C THR A 24 -7.27 -18.14 2.59
N GLY A 25 -7.16 -17.37 3.67
CA GLY A 25 -6.02 -16.51 3.97
C GLY A 25 -5.21 -17.02 5.16
N ARG A 26 -4.24 -16.22 5.61
CA ARG A 26 -3.45 -16.46 6.82
C ARG A 26 -3.44 -15.21 7.68
N ASN A 27 -3.36 -15.38 8.99
CA ASN A 27 -3.04 -14.29 9.89
C ASN A 27 -1.56 -13.90 9.71
N PRO A 28 -1.23 -12.67 9.24
CA PRO A 28 0.16 -12.26 9.03
C PRO A 28 1.05 -12.31 10.28
N GLN A 29 0.45 -12.34 11.48
CA GLN A 29 1.18 -12.36 12.74
C GLN A 29 1.38 -13.76 13.33
N THR A 30 0.50 -14.73 13.03
CA THR A 30 0.50 -16.06 13.68
C THR A 30 0.48 -17.23 12.69
N ASP A 31 0.45 -16.95 11.38
CA ASP A 31 0.34 -17.92 10.28
C ASP A 31 -0.88 -18.86 10.30
N GLY A 32 -1.75 -18.73 11.30
CA GLY A 32 -3.00 -19.49 11.40
C GLY A 32 -3.90 -19.25 10.18
N SER A 33 -4.52 -20.33 9.67
CA SER A 33 -5.45 -20.25 8.54
C SER A 33 -6.76 -19.59 8.93
N ILE A 34 -7.22 -18.65 8.11
CA ILE A 34 -8.52 -17.99 8.27
C ILE A 34 -9.31 -18.07 6.97
N THR A 35 -10.61 -18.32 7.05
CA THR A 35 -11.48 -18.29 5.86
C THR A 35 -12.13 -16.93 5.76
N LEU A 36 -11.83 -16.21 4.67
CA LEU A 36 -12.40 -14.90 4.39
C LEU A 36 -13.74 -15.10 3.69
N ALA A 37 -14.81 -14.56 4.26
CA ALA A 37 -16.15 -14.58 3.68
C ALA A 37 -16.23 -13.70 2.41
N PRO A 38 -17.15 -14.00 1.48
CA PRO A 38 -17.32 -13.19 0.28
C PRO A 38 -17.88 -11.81 0.64
N HIS A 39 -17.32 -10.75 0.05
CA HIS A 39 -17.69 -9.37 0.37
C HIS A 39 -17.42 -8.43 -0.80
N LYS A 40 -18.02 -7.23 -0.77
CA LYS A 40 -17.76 -6.17 -1.74
C LYS A 40 -16.62 -5.27 -1.25
N VAL A 41 -15.67 -4.97 -2.13
CA VAL A 41 -14.56 -4.06 -1.88
C VAL A 41 -14.68 -2.84 -2.77
N ALA A 42 -14.48 -1.65 -2.20
CA ALA A 42 -14.39 -0.41 -2.96
C ALA A 42 -13.02 -0.29 -3.63
N VAL A 43 -13.02 -0.03 -4.93
CA VAL A 43 -11.82 0.18 -5.74
C VAL A 43 -11.90 1.56 -6.39
N PHE A 44 -10.85 2.36 -6.21
CA PHE A 44 -10.71 3.64 -6.88
C PHE A 44 -9.74 3.54 -8.06
N ARG A 45 -10.17 4.01 -9.23
CA ARG A 45 -9.35 4.14 -10.42
C ARG A 45 -9.14 5.62 -10.72
N GLN A 46 -7.94 6.09 -10.41
CA GLN A 46 -7.50 7.47 -10.69
C GLN A 46 -7.67 7.86 -12.16
N SER A 47 -8.13 9.09 -12.41
CA SER A 47 -8.23 9.61 -13.78
C SER A 47 -6.86 10.05 -14.34
N ARG A 48 -6.80 10.23 -15.66
CA ARG A 48 -5.62 10.79 -16.33
C ARG A 48 -5.33 12.24 -15.91
N LYS A 49 -6.37 13.04 -15.63
CA LYS A 49 -6.23 14.45 -15.23
C LYS A 49 -5.67 14.53 -13.80
N PHE A 50 -6.29 13.80 -12.87
CA PHE A 50 -5.85 13.68 -11.48
C PHE A 50 -4.40 13.18 -11.37
N ARG A 51 -4.00 12.17 -12.17
CA ARG A 51 -2.62 11.67 -12.18
C ARG A 51 -1.61 12.70 -12.67
N LYS A 52 -1.97 13.59 -13.62
CA LYS A 52 -1.09 14.65 -14.11
C LYS A 52 -0.88 15.72 -13.04
N GLU A 53 -1.95 16.13 -12.37
CA GLU A 53 -1.90 17.09 -11.27
C GLU A 53 -1.06 16.56 -10.10
N LEU A 54 -1.25 15.30 -9.71
CA LEU A 54 -0.46 14.66 -8.65
C LEU A 54 1.03 14.57 -9.01
N LYS A 55 1.36 14.28 -10.26
CA LYS A 55 2.76 14.22 -10.70
C LYS A 55 3.40 15.59 -10.85
N GLY A 56 2.63 16.61 -11.25
CA GLY A 56 3.11 18.00 -11.31
C GLY A 56 3.24 18.67 -9.95
N GLY A 57 2.51 18.20 -8.94
CA GLY A 57 2.48 18.78 -7.59
C GLY A 57 3.48 18.20 -6.57
N ILE A 58 4.12 17.07 -6.85
CA ILE A 58 5.14 16.48 -5.95
C ILE A 58 6.56 16.88 -6.44
N ALA A 59 6.76 18.17 -6.69
CA ALA A 59 8.10 18.75 -6.86
C ALA A 59 8.56 19.53 -5.62
N SER A 60 7.72 19.73 -4.61
CA SER A 60 8.08 20.53 -3.44
C SER A 60 7.16 20.29 -2.24
N GLN A 61 7.22 19.10 -1.66
CA GLN A 61 6.94 19.00 -0.22
C GLN A 61 8.15 18.36 0.42
N SER A 62 9.07 19.22 0.84
CA SER A 62 10.13 18.85 1.76
C SER A 62 9.45 18.47 3.07
N PHE A 63 9.30 17.17 3.31
CA PHE A 63 9.18 16.68 4.67
C PHE A 63 10.50 17.06 5.33
N THR A 64 10.50 18.13 6.13
CA THR A 64 11.61 18.42 7.01
C THR A 64 11.71 17.23 7.95
N THR A 65 12.66 16.33 7.70
CA THR A 65 13.08 15.35 8.69
C THR A 65 13.52 16.17 9.89
N GLY A 66 12.63 16.30 10.89
CA GLY A 66 12.99 16.89 12.16
C GLY A 66 14.27 16.20 12.64
N ASN A 67 15.20 17.01 13.16
CA ASN A 67 16.48 16.57 13.71
C ASN A 67 16.30 15.43 14.72
N PHE A 68 16.28 14.19 14.24
CA PHE A 68 16.64 13.04 15.04
C PHE A 68 18.16 12.98 15.01
N ALA A 69 18.78 13.63 16.00
CA ALA A 69 20.14 13.34 16.39
C ALA A 69 20.18 11.90 16.95
N GLY A 70 20.10 10.92 16.06
CA GLY A 70 20.48 9.54 16.34
C GLY A 70 22.00 9.42 16.28
N PRO A 71 22.61 8.55 17.10
CA PRO A 71 24.05 8.52 17.29
C PRO A 71 24.79 8.35 15.96
N GLU A 72 25.76 9.24 15.79
CA GLU A 72 26.75 9.32 14.73
C GLU A 72 27.25 7.92 14.31
N LYS A 73 27.03 7.60 13.03
CA LYS A 73 27.66 6.50 12.27
C LYS A 73 27.67 5.14 12.97
N ALA A 74 26.57 4.38 12.82
CA ALA A 74 26.71 2.92 12.81
C ALA A 74 27.60 2.53 11.61
N ALA A 75 28.77 1.93 11.88
CA ALA A 75 29.68 1.38 10.89
C ALA A 75 28.94 0.49 9.87
N PRO A 76 29.40 0.40 8.60
CA PRO A 76 28.77 -0.51 7.65
C PRO A 76 28.78 -1.92 8.25
N TYR A 77 27.58 -2.51 8.34
CA TYR A 77 27.37 -3.88 8.77
C TYR A 77 28.34 -4.81 8.04
N ALA A 78 29.33 -5.35 8.76
CA ALA A 78 30.21 -6.37 8.22
C ALA A 78 29.40 -7.67 8.01
N PRO A 79 29.52 -8.35 6.87
CA PRO A 79 28.88 -9.63 6.70
C PRO A 79 29.45 -10.61 7.73
N ARG A 80 28.60 -11.14 8.62
CA ARG A 80 28.95 -12.26 9.50
C ARG A 80 29.16 -13.48 8.60
N THR A 81 30.39 -13.69 8.16
CA THR A 81 30.78 -14.96 7.53
C THR A 81 30.77 -16.02 8.63
N SER A 82 29.71 -16.82 8.66
CA SER A 82 29.71 -18.08 9.37
C SER A 82 30.61 -19.05 8.62
N VAL A 83 31.90 -19.03 8.93
CA VAL A 83 32.82 -20.11 8.56
C VAL A 83 32.46 -21.31 9.44
N PHE A 84 31.60 -22.19 8.95
CA PHE A 84 31.50 -23.53 9.50
C PHE A 84 32.75 -24.30 9.05
N ARG A 85 33.65 -24.53 10.00
CA ARG A 85 34.74 -25.50 9.89
C ARG A 85 34.21 -26.86 10.35
N ALA A 86 34.28 -27.86 9.49
CA ALA A 86 34.28 -29.27 9.82
C ALA A 86 35.23 -29.98 8.84
#